data_AF-X1RU08-F1
#
_entry.id   AF-X1RU08-F1
#
_cell.length_a   1.000
_cell.length_b   1.000
_cell.length_c   1.000
_cell.angle_alpha   90.00
_cell.angle_beta   90.00
_cell.angle_gamma   90.00
#
_symmetry.space_group_name_H-M   'P 1'
#
loop_
_entity.id
_entity.type
_entity.pdbx_description
1 polymer ?
#
loop_
_entity_poly.entity_id
_entity_poly.type
_entity_poly.pdbx_seq_one_letter_code
_entity_poly.pdbx_strand_id
1 'polypeptide(L)'
;DWNLFITGKDSNGNFKLWSLVYGDGGEVAADTWSALKEFASAPSDGNFEYHRAFMDKPDVYRCFFIEKFTGTEAYNRPFWSHSAVDTKFIDNLWREPVPFNLSSEYGMAIAHHGDYCWLSTPYGVWRAKLAQESLDLSADVLSLRQELGESQGRLVIELRNDDGRYASPGSGELKVLDIGCQLEVSPGYVTSQGSEVSSGLAFWLDAYEHTSSDGKSSLIIYASDGWGLIGNWRARHQFRWNKATDEMSVKDVLAFVVARVGLKLEVKSQSSVITGYYPDFTIHPDNRGDTIIPSLLDSEPTI
;
A
#
# COMPACT_ATOMS: atom_id res chain seq x y z
N ASP A 1 22.76 -7.40 -4.51
CA ASP A 1 22.91 -5.97 -4.82
C ASP A 1 22.77 -5.12 -3.57
N TRP A 2 23.30 -3.90 -3.60
CA TRP A 2 23.11 -2.90 -2.55
C TRP A 2 21.96 -1.98 -2.91
N ASN A 3 20.89 -2.02 -2.12
CA ASN A 3 19.70 -1.19 -2.33
C ASN A 3 19.80 0.10 -1.52
N LEU A 4 19.69 1.24 -2.18
CA LEU A 4 19.84 2.56 -1.57
C LEU A 4 18.58 3.40 -1.74
N PHE A 5 18.30 4.19 -0.72
CA PHE A 5 17.22 5.17 -0.68
C PHE A 5 17.80 6.51 -0.27
N ILE A 6 17.79 7.50 -1.17
CA ILE A 6 18.58 8.73 -1.02
C ILE A 6 17.75 9.99 -1.27
N THR A 7 18.04 11.04 -0.51
CA THR A 7 17.46 12.37 -0.70
C THR A 7 18.50 13.35 -1.21
N GLY A 8 18.11 14.28 -2.06
CA GLY A 8 19.01 15.33 -2.55
C GLY A 8 18.30 16.33 -3.46
N LYS A 9 19.09 17.11 -4.20
CA LYS A 9 18.60 18.02 -5.24
C LYS A 9 19.01 17.50 -6.61
N ASP A 10 18.09 17.59 -7.57
CA ASP A 10 18.44 17.39 -8.98
C ASP A 10 19.24 18.59 -9.53
N SER A 11 19.65 18.52 -10.79
CA SER A 11 20.38 19.59 -11.47
C SER A 11 19.60 20.89 -11.62
N ASN A 12 18.27 20.84 -11.49
CA ASN A 12 17.38 21.99 -11.54
C ASN A 12 17.12 22.57 -10.14
N GLY A 13 17.70 21.98 -9.09
CA GLY A 13 17.55 22.41 -7.71
C GLY A 13 16.32 21.85 -6.99
N ASN A 14 15.55 20.96 -7.62
CA ASN A 14 14.35 20.37 -7.03
C ASN A 14 14.75 19.29 -6.03
N PHE A 15 14.18 19.35 -4.82
CA PHE A 15 14.37 18.27 -3.86
C PHE A 15 13.65 17.00 -4.32
N LYS A 16 14.35 15.88 -4.25
CA LYS A 16 13.83 14.56 -4.62
C LYS A 16 14.26 13.50 -3.62
N LEU A 17 13.50 12.42 -3.66
CA LEU A 17 13.79 11.16 -3.01
C LEU A 17 13.85 10.08 -4.10
N TRP A 18 14.93 9.31 -4.11
CA TRP A 18 15.19 8.31 -5.14
C TRP A 18 15.48 6.94 -4.53
N SER A 19 15.14 5.90 -5.29
CA SER A 19 15.69 4.56 -5.12
C SER A 19 16.75 4.29 -6.20
N LEU A 20 17.81 3.58 -5.82
CA LEU A 20 18.85 3.11 -6.73
C LEU A 20 19.55 1.86 -6.17
N VAL A 21 20.23 1.16 -7.06
CA VAL A 21 20.92 -0.09 -6.76
C VAL A 21 22.36 0.00 -7.22
N TYR A 22 23.29 -0.41 -6.36
CA TYR A 22 24.66 -0.71 -6.75
C TYR A 22 24.83 -2.22 -6.88
N GLY A 23 25.14 -2.67 -8.08
CA GLY A 23 25.08 -4.08 -8.45
C GLY A 23 26.21 -4.92 -7.88
N ASP A 24 25.88 -6.12 -7.43
CA ASP A 24 26.85 -7.19 -7.14
C ASP A 24 26.73 -8.38 -8.10
N GLY A 25 25.96 -8.21 -9.19
CA GLY A 25 25.71 -9.24 -10.22
C GLY A 25 24.35 -9.94 -10.09
N GLY A 26 23.47 -9.48 -9.19
CA GLY A 26 22.10 -9.95 -9.06
C GLY A 26 21.15 -9.33 -10.09
N GLU A 27 20.33 -8.38 -9.64
CA GLU A 27 19.41 -7.62 -10.48
C GLU A 27 20.13 -6.56 -11.32
N VAL A 28 21.29 -6.11 -10.84
CA VAL A 28 22.14 -5.12 -11.53
C VAL A 28 23.53 -5.73 -11.70
N ALA A 29 24.14 -5.50 -12.86
CA ALA A 29 25.48 -6.01 -13.14
C ALA A 29 26.49 -5.57 -12.08
N ALA A 30 27.42 -6.46 -11.72
CA ALA A 30 28.42 -6.18 -10.71
C ALA A 30 29.20 -4.90 -11.03
N ASP A 31 29.47 -4.09 -10.00
CA ASP A 31 30.21 -2.83 -10.09
C ASP A 31 29.54 -1.73 -10.95
N THR A 32 28.22 -1.81 -11.15
CA THR A 32 27.45 -0.80 -11.87
C THR A 32 26.32 -0.21 -11.04
N TRP A 33 25.93 1.03 -11.37
CA TRP A 33 24.78 1.70 -10.76
C TRP A 33 23.55 1.54 -11.66
N SER A 34 22.39 1.29 -11.05
CA SER A 34 21.12 1.46 -11.73
C SER A 34 20.85 2.94 -12.02
N ALA A 35 19.88 3.20 -12.91
CA ALA A 35 19.27 4.53 -13.00
C ALA A 35 18.64 4.92 -11.64
N LEU A 36 18.62 6.23 -11.38
CA LEU A 36 17.85 6.80 -10.28
C LEU A 36 16.36 6.67 -10.62
N LYS A 37 15.61 5.98 -9.78
CA LYS A 37 14.15 5.93 -9.90
C LYS A 37 13.52 6.88 -8.90
N GLU A 38 12.70 7.80 -9.41
CA GLU A 38 12.04 8.78 -8.58
C GLU A 38 11.00 8.11 -7.69
N PHE A 39 11.08 8.41 -6.39
CA PHE A 39 10.09 7.99 -5.40
C PHE A 39 9.15 9.16 -5.04
N ALA A 40 9.73 10.34 -4.82
CA ALA A 40 9.01 11.59 -4.59
C ALA A 40 9.81 12.78 -5.15
N SER A 41 9.11 13.81 -5.61
CA SER A 41 9.71 15.05 -6.10
C SER A 41 8.93 16.26 -5.65
N ALA A 42 9.66 17.27 -5.20
CA ALA A 42 9.13 18.59 -4.97
C ALA A 42 8.80 19.23 -6.33
N PRO A 43 7.73 20.04 -6.43
CA PRO A 43 7.53 20.92 -7.56
C PRO A 43 8.72 21.87 -7.73
N SER A 44 9.00 22.30 -8.95
CA SER A 44 9.93 23.40 -9.20
C SER A 44 9.45 24.66 -8.50
N ASP A 45 10.36 25.34 -7.79
CA ASP A 45 10.06 26.49 -6.91
C ASP A 45 9.12 26.18 -5.74
N GLY A 46 8.89 24.89 -5.43
CA GLY A 46 8.14 24.46 -4.27
C GLY A 46 8.91 24.67 -2.97
N ASN A 47 8.19 25.01 -1.90
CA ASN A 47 8.75 25.16 -0.55
C ASN A 47 8.96 23.80 0.15
N PHE A 48 9.29 22.74 -0.60
CA PHE A 48 9.39 21.36 -0.11
C PHE A 48 10.84 20.89 -0.06
N GLU A 49 11.19 20.19 1.01
CA GLU A 49 12.47 19.48 1.16
C GLU A 49 12.22 18.03 1.61
N TYR A 50 13.01 17.11 1.08
CA TYR A 50 13.07 15.73 1.57
C TYR A 50 14.41 15.49 2.26
N HIS A 51 14.40 14.93 3.47
CA HIS A 51 15.64 14.63 4.17
C HIS A 51 15.49 13.47 5.17
N ARG A 52 16.63 13.02 5.71
CA ARG A 52 16.71 11.97 6.75
C ARG A 52 16.02 10.67 6.32
N ALA A 53 16.27 10.24 5.08
CA ALA A 53 15.81 8.97 4.59
C ALA A 53 16.47 7.81 5.36
N PHE A 54 15.67 6.82 5.71
CA PHE A 54 16.10 5.59 6.34
C PHE A 54 15.29 4.43 5.75
N MET A 55 15.92 3.28 5.57
CA MET A 55 15.29 2.10 5.01
C MET A 55 15.81 0.85 5.70
N ASP A 56 14.92 -0.13 5.87
CA ASP A 56 15.26 -1.48 6.27
C ASP A 56 14.31 -2.47 5.60
N LYS A 57 14.63 -3.76 5.62
CA LYS A 57 13.81 -4.82 5.01
C LYS A 57 13.46 -5.94 6.01
N PRO A 58 12.64 -5.67 7.03
CA PRO A 58 12.18 -6.72 7.96
C PRO A 58 11.34 -7.80 7.28
N ASP A 59 10.48 -7.41 6.34
CA ASP A 59 9.54 -8.27 5.62
C ASP A 59 9.50 -7.83 4.15
N VAL A 60 9.00 -6.62 3.93
CA VAL A 60 9.13 -5.83 2.71
C VAL A 60 10.13 -4.70 2.96
N TYR A 61 10.57 -4.01 1.90
CA TYR A 61 11.33 -2.79 2.13
C TYR A 61 10.42 -1.76 2.78
N ARG A 62 10.81 -1.25 3.94
CA ARG A 62 10.10 -0.18 4.66
C ARG A 62 11.01 1.03 4.68
N CYS A 63 10.48 2.17 4.24
CA CYS A 63 11.23 3.42 4.20
C CYS A 63 10.55 4.50 5.04
N PHE A 64 11.39 5.35 5.61
CA PHE A 64 11.01 6.50 6.39
C PHE A 64 11.80 7.70 5.90
N PHE A 65 11.17 8.85 5.84
CA PHE A 65 11.83 10.10 5.47
C PHE A 65 11.06 11.26 6.07
N ILE A 66 11.66 12.44 6.07
CA ILE A 66 10.97 13.67 6.42
C ILE A 66 10.62 14.42 5.16
N GLU A 67 9.37 14.87 5.09
CA GLU A 67 8.95 15.94 4.19
C GLU A 67 8.80 17.21 5.03
N LYS A 68 9.50 18.26 4.61
CA LYS A 68 9.46 19.57 5.22
C LYS A 68 8.85 20.54 4.23
N PHE A 69 7.86 21.29 4.68
CA PHE A 69 7.23 22.34 3.90
C PHE A 69 7.39 23.68 4.62
N THR A 70 7.88 24.72 3.92
CA THR A 70 8.12 26.05 4.50
C THR A 70 7.14 27.12 4.00
N GLY A 71 6.07 26.72 3.30
CA GLY A 71 5.01 27.63 2.86
C GLY A 71 3.96 27.92 3.96
N THR A 72 2.76 28.29 3.54
CA THR A 72 1.60 28.48 4.42
C THR A 72 1.25 27.16 5.13
N GLU A 73 1.10 27.17 6.45
CA GLU A 73 1.00 25.94 7.26
C GLU A 73 2.26 25.07 7.19
N ALA A 74 3.42 25.69 7.43
CA ALA A 74 4.71 25.02 7.46
C ALA A 74 4.71 23.81 8.41
N TYR A 75 5.36 22.73 7.98
CA TYR A 75 5.50 21.51 8.76
C TYR A 75 6.84 20.83 8.50
N ASN A 76 7.16 19.90 9.41
CA ASN A 76 8.33 19.06 9.32
C ASN A 76 7.96 17.65 9.83
N ARG A 77 7.52 16.78 8.92
CA ARG A 77 6.73 15.59 9.28
C ARG A 77 7.36 14.32 8.73
N PRO A 78 7.48 13.25 9.54
CA PRO A 78 7.84 11.94 9.05
C PRO A 78 6.77 11.33 8.17
N PHE A 79 7.21 10.70 7.10
CA PHE A 79 6.44 9.84 6.23
C PHE A 79 6.99 8.44 6.30
N TRP A 80 6.12 7.46 6.08
CA TRP A 80 6.51 6.09 5.82
C TRP A 80 5.86 5.54 4.58
N SER A 81 6.54 4.59 3.96
CA SER A 81 6.03 3.75 2.90
C SER A 81 6.66 2.36 3.01
N HIS A 82 6.16 1.43 2.21
CA HIS A 82 6.78 0.14 2.00
C HIS A 82 6.63 -0.29 0.54
N SER A 83 7.52 -1.17 0.09
CA SER A 83 7.39 -1.79 -1.23
C SER A 83 6.16 -2.70 -1.25
N ALA A 84 5.53 -2.84 -2.41
CA ALA A 84 4.52 -3.87 -2.62
C ALA A 84 5.13 -5.27 -2.36
N VAL A 85 4.32 -6.18 -1.81
CA VAL A 85 4.75 -7.54 -1.46
C VAL A 85 5.24 -8.26 -2.72
N ASP A 86 6.29 -9.07 -2.59
CA ASP A 86 6.87 -9.88 -3.68
C ASP A 86 7.26 -9.08 -4.94
N THR A 87 7.68 -7.83 -4.76
CA THR A 87 8.29 -7.01 -5.82
C THR A 87 9.79 -6.87 -5.61
N LYS A 88 10.53 -6.62 -6.69
CA LYS A 88 11.96 -6.35 -6.60
C LYS A 88 12.16 -4.89 -6.23
N PHE A 89 13.23 -4.59 -5.50
CA PHE A 89 13.56 -3.22 -5.15
C PHE A 89 13.72 -2.33 -6.39
N ILE A 90 14.35 -2.87 -7.44
CA ILE A 90 14.58 -2.18 -8.70
C ILE A 90 13.29 -1.83 -9.43
N ASP A 91 12.16 -2.47 -9.13
CA ASP A 91 10.86 -2.16 -9.77
C ASP A 91 10.32 -0.81 -9.31
N ASN A 92 10.77 -0.31 -8.15
CA ASN A 92 10.32 0.95 -7.53
C ASN A 92 8.79 1.02 -7.32
N LEU A 93 8.19 -0.12 -6.93
CA LEU A 93 6.76 -0.26 -6.66
C LEU A 93 6.49 -0.06 -5.16
N TRP A 94 6.08 1.14 -4.79
CA TRP A 94 5.90 1.57 -3.40
C TRP A 94 4.47 2.00 -3.11
N ARG A 95 4.01 1.70 -1.89
CA ARG A 95 2.79 2.28 -1.33
C ARG A 95 2.89 3.80 -1.26
N GLU A 96 1.76 4.49 -1.41
CA GLU A 96 1.69 5.93 -1.19
C GLU A 96 2.26 6.26 0.20
N PRO A 97 3.23 7.20 0.29
CA PRO A 97 3.76 7.62 1.57
C PRO A 97 2.68 8.21 2.47
N VAL A 98 2.55 7.68 3.69
CA VAL A 98 1.58 8.15 4.68
C VAL A 98 2.31 8.86 5.81
N PRO A 99 1.80 10.02 6.26
CA PRO A 99 2.50 10.77 7.28
C PRO A 99 2.15 10.35 8.71
N PHE A 100 3.12 10.35 9.61
CA PHE A 100 2.87 10.20 11.05
C PHE A 100 2.41 11.52 11.64
N ASN A 101 1.37 11.55 12.47
CA ASN A 101 0.95 12.78 13.15
C ASN A 101 1.94 13.18 14.27
N LEU A 102 3.14 13.56 13.86
CA LEU A 102 4.31 13.81 14.67
C LEU A 102 5.20 14.82 13.95
N SER A 103 5.72 15.82 14.66
CA SER A 103 6.81 16.66 14.16
C SER A 103 8.15 16.00 14.50
N SER A 104 9.07 15.91 13.55
CA SER A 104 10.41 15.35 13.80
C SER A 104 11.49 16.07 12.99
N GLU A 105 12.50 16.57 13.70
CA GLU A 105 13.66 17.21 13.11
C GLU A 105 14.71 16.20 12.62
N TYR A 106 14.87 15.09 13.33
CA TYR A 106 15.97 14.14 13.13
C TYR A 106 15.58 12.89 12.33
N GLY A 107 14.34 12.80 11.84
CA GLY A 107 13.86 11.62 11.12
C GLY A 107 13.46 10.48 12.05
N MET A 108 13.30 9.30 11.45
CA MET A 108 13.03 8.06 12.17
C MET A 108 13.89 6.96 11.55
N ALA A 109 14.48 6.11 12.39
CA ALA A 109 15.25 4.96 11.97
C ALA A 109 14.49 3.68 12.30
N ILE A 110 14.54 2.70 11.40
CA ILE A 110 13.98 1.36 11.62
C ILE A 110 15.12 0.35 11.72
N ALA A 111 14.97 -0.63 12.60
CA ALA A 111 15.82 -1.81 12.65
C ALA A 111 14.97 -3.04 12.93
N HIS A 112 15.44 -4.22 12.51
CA HIS A 112 14.78 -5.48 12.81
C HIS A 112 15.77 -6.55 13.26
N HIS A 113 15.27 -7.49 14.06
CA HIS A 113 16.00 -8.64 14.56
C HIS A 113 15.02 -9.66 15.13
N GLY A 114 15.15 -10.92 14.72
CA GLY A 114 14.20 -11.98 15.09
C GLY A 114 12.79 -11.59 14.67
N ASP A 115 11.82 -11.80 15.56
CA ASP A 115 10.39 -11.59 15.26
C ASP A 115 9.90 -10.16 15.49
N TYR A 116 10.80 -9.18 15.57
CA TYR A 116 10.45 -7.81 15.93
C TYR A 116 11.13 -6.77 15.04
N CYS A 117 10.46 -5.63 14.89
CA CYS A 117 11.04 -4.39 14.40
C CYS A 117 10.96 -3.30 15.46
N TRP A 118 11.89 -2.36 15.39
CA TRP A 118 11.98 -1.19 16.26
C TRP A 118 12.02 0.07 15.41
N LEU A 119 11.14 1.02 15.72
CA LEU A 119 11.19 2.36 15.20
C LEU A 119 11.81 3.27 16.26
N SER A 120 12.86 4.00 15.92
CA SER A 120 13.64 4.82 16.83
C SER A 120 13.65 6.27 16.40
N THR A 121 13.44 7.16 17.38
CA THR A 121 13.64 8.60 17.29
C THR A 121 14.43 9.07 18.51
N PRO A 122 14.94 10.31 18.55
CA PRO A 122 15.68 10.80 19.72
C PRO A 122 14.91 10.72 21.05
N TYR A 123 13.57 10.69 21.02
CA TYR A 123 12.73 10.73 22.22
C TYR A 123 12.09 9.38 22.56
N GLY A 124 12.27 8.34 21.74
CA GLY A 124 11.64 7.05 22.02
C GLY A 124 12.00 5.94 21.05
N VAL A 125 11.73 4.71 21.50
CA VAL A 125 11.83 3.50 20.70
C VAL A 125 10.52 2.72 20.85
N TRP A 126 9.87 2.44 19.73
CA TRP A 126 8.67 1.61 19.66
C TRP A 126 9.01 0.27 19.04
N ARG A 127 8.36 -0.79 19.52
CA ARG A 127 8.58 -2.15 19.02
C ARG A 127 7.27 -2.75 18.53
N ALA A 128 7.30 -3.41 17.38
CA ALA A 128 6.19 -4.21 16.87
C ALA A 128 6.67 -5.64 16.51
N LYS A 129 5.76 -6.61 16.58
CA LYS A 129 6.01 -7.97 16.08
C LYS A 129 5.98 -7.97 14.56
N LEU A 130 6.80 -8.80 13.94
CA LEU A 130 6.76 -9.09 12.50
C LEU A 130 5.81 -10.24 12.17
N ALA A 131 5.60 -11.16 13.11
CA ALA A 131 4.67 -12.26 12.94
C ALA A 131 3.25 -11.71 12.72
N GLN A 132 2.64 -12.11 11.61
CA GLN A 132 1.25 -11.82 11.31
C GLN A 132 0.35 -12.49 12.35
N GLU A 133 -0.54 -11.71 12.94
CA GLU A 133 -1.56 -12.20 13.87
C GLU A 133 -2.90 -12.32 13.11
N SER A 134 -3.68 -13.35 13.40
CA SER A 134 -4.99 -13.59 12.78
C SER A 134 -6.02 -13.99 13.82
N LEU A 135 -7.30 -13.77 13.49
CA LEU A 135 -8.45 -14.12 14.31
C LEU A 135 -9.44 -14.88 13.43
N ASP A 136 -9.77 -16.12 13.82
CA ASP A 136 -10.78 -16.91 13.11
C ASP A 136 -12.18 -16.52 13.61
N LEU A 137 -12.99 -15.99 12.70
CA LEU A 137 -14.36 -15.53 12.96
C LEU A 137 -15.42 -16.59 12.58
N SER A 138 -15.00 -17.71 11.98
CA SER A 138 -15.90 -18.65 11.29
C SER A 138 -17.00 -19.21 12.18
N ALA A 139 -16.70 -19.44 13.47
CA ALA A 139 -17.65 -20.02 14.42
C ALA A 139 -18.82 -19.07 14.78
N ASP A 140 -18.68 -17.77 14.53
CA ASP A 140 -19.70 -16.77 14.88
C ASP A 140 -20.40 -16.15 13.67
N VAL A 141 -20.04 -16.53 12.45
CA VAL A 141 -20.70 -16.01 11.24
C VAL A 141 -22.17 -16.44 11.21
N LEU A 142 -23.06 -15.45 11.27
CA LEU A 142 -24.51 -15.63 11.14
C LEU A 142 -24.97 -15.43 9.70
N SER A 143 -24.36 -14.48 8.98
CA SER A 143 -24.60 -14.27 7.56
C SER A 143 -23.37 -13.69 6.89
N LEU A 144 -23.23 -13.98 5.59
CA LEU A 144 -22.18 -13.44 4.74
C LEU A 144 -22.80 -13.08 3.39
N ARG A 145 -22.57 -11.86 2.94
CA ARG A 145 -22.96 -11.36 1.62
C ARG A 145 -21.73 -10.83 0.90
N GLN A 146 -21.40 -11.46 -0.22
CA GLN A 146 -20.31 -11.05 -1.09
C GLN A 146 -20.88 -10.59 -2.43
N GLU A 147 -20.55 -9.36 -2.84
CA GLU A 147 -20.99 -8.75 -4.09
C GLU A 147 -19.77 -8.39 -4.92
N LEU A 148 -19.70 -8.91 -6.14
CA LEU A 148 -18.58 -8.68 -7.05
C LEU A 148 -19.08 -8.00 -8.34
N GLY A 149 -18.32 -7.02 -8.80
CA GLY A 149 -18.42 -6.40 -10.11
C GLY A 149 -17.04 -6.29 -10.76
N GLU A 150 -16.98 -5.76 -11.98
CA GLU A 150 -15.73 -5.65 -12.73
C GLU A 150 -14.69 -4.75 -12.05
N SER A 151 -15.15 -3.68 -11.40
CA SER A 151 -14.33 -2.65 -10.76
C SER A 151 -14.71 -2.38 -9.30
N GLN A 152 -15.38 -3.33 -8.65
CA GLN A 152 -15.74 -3.22 -7.23
C GLN A 152 -16.01 -4.60 -6.61
N GLY A 153 -15.70 -4.73 -5.33
CA GLY A 153 -16.11 -5.85 -4.50
C GLY A 153 -16.53 -5.36 -3.12
N ARG A 154 -17.60 -5.95 -2.59
CA ARG A 154 -18.11 -5.65 -1.25
C ARG A 154 -18.37 -6.92 -0.48
N LEU A 155 -18.10 -6.86 0.82
CA LEU A 155 -18.33 -7.94 1.76
C LEU A 155 -19.06 -7.37 2.97
N VAL A 156 -20.17 -8.00 3.34
CA VAL A 156 -20.89 -7.74 4.58
C VAL A 156 -20.97 -9.05 5.37
N ILE A 157 -20.48 -9.04 6.60
CA ILE A 157 -20.54 -10.19 7.51
C ILE A 157 -21.33 -9.79 8.74
N GLU A 158 -22.28 -10.61 9.16
CA GLU A 158 -22.89 -10.50 10.47
C GLU A 158 -22.30 -11.57 11.39
N LEU A 159 -21.75 -11.15 12.53
CA LEU A 159 -21.23 -12.02 13.58
C LEU A 159 -22.17 -12.04 14.79
N ARG A 160 -22.33 -13.21 15.40
CA ARG A 160 -22.97 -13.35 16.72
C ARG A 160 -22.17 -12.61 17.78
N ASN A 161 -22.85 -11.85 18.64
CA ASN A 161 -22.24 -11.10 19.74
C ASN A 161 -23.11 -11.11 21.02
N ASP A 162 -23.84 -12.20 21.27
CA ASP A 162 -24.73 -12.35 22.43
C ASP A 162 -23.98 -12.41 23.77
N ASP A 163 -22.71 -12.83 23.76
CA ASP A 163 -21.81 -12.87 24.91
C ASP A 163 -20.90 -11.62 25.04
N GLY A 164 -21.05 -10.64 24.14
CA GLY A 164 -20.22 -9.43 24.11
C GLY A 164 -18.78 -9.64 23.66
N ARG A 165 -18.43 -10.80 23.08
CA ARG A 165 -17.06 -11.13 22.65
C ARG A 165 -16.47 -10.13 21.67
N TYR A 166 -17.30 -9.47 20.87
CA TYR A 166 -16.90 -8.46 19.89
C TYR A 166 -17.19 -7.03 20.36
N ALA A 167 -17.25 -6.77 21.68
CA ALA A 167 -17.59 -5.44 22.21
C ALA A 167 -16.53 -4.36 21.95
N SER A 168 -15.28 -4.71 21.62
CA SER A 168 -14.20 -3.73 21.44
C SER A 168 -13.19 -4.11 20.35
N PRO A 169 -13.60 -4.18 19.06
CA PRO A 169 -12.68 -4.36 17.95
C PRO A 169 -11.52 -3.35 18.01
N GLY A 170 -10.32 -3.77 17.61
CA GLY A 170 -9.09 -2.96 17.65
C GLY A 170 -8.43 -2.85 19.03
N SER A 171 -8.90 -3.60 20.03
CA SER A 171 -8.33 -3.56 21.38
C SER A 171 -8.22 -4.94 22.04
N GLY A 172 -7.27 -5.09 22.96
CA GLY A 172 -7.04 -6.34 23.71
C GLY A 172 -6.84 -7.54 22.77
N GLU A 173 -7.61 -8.61 22.99
CA GLU A 173 -7.60 -9.83 22.17
C GLU A 173 -8.17 -9.60 20.75
N LEU A 174 -8.97 -8.55 20.54
CA LEU A 174 -9.53 -8.17 19.24
C LEU A 174 -8.68 -7.15 18.49
N LYS A 175 -7.45 -6.87 18.94
CA LYS A 175 -6.56 -5.86 18.32
C LYS A 175 -6.33 -6.04 16.82
N VAL A 176 -6.45 -7.27 16.31
CA VAL A 176 -6.29 -7.58 14.88
C VAL A 176 -7.54 -7.30 14.05
N LEU A 177 -8.70 -7.21 14.69
CA LEU A 177 -9.96 -6.82 14.07
C LEU A 177 -10.14 -5.30 14.22
N ASP A 178 -9.39 -4.54 13.42
CA ASP A 178 -9.44 -3.07 13.37
C ASP A 178 -9.62 -2.59 11.94
N ILE A 179 -10.09 -1.36 11.75
CA ILE A 179 -10.29 -0.76 10.43
C ILE A 179 -8.99 -0.84 9.62
N GLY A 180 -9.11 -1.33 8.38
CA GLY A 180 -7.99 -1.57 7.48
C GLY A 180 -7.33 -2.94 7.62
N CYS A 181 -7.78 -3.81 8.53
CA CYS A 181 -7.32 -5.21 8.55
C CYS A 181 -7.84 -5.98 7.32
N GLN A 182 -7.08 -7.00 6.91
CA GLN A 182 -7.46 -7.88 5.81
C GLN A 182 -8.37 -9.00 6.33
N LEU A 183 -9.47 -9.23 5.62
CA LEU A 183 -10.41 -10.33 5.81
C LEU A 183 -10.23 -11.32 4.66
N GLU A 184 -9.91 -12.57 5.00
CA GLU A 184 -9.79 -13.66 4.04
C GLU A 184 -11.03 -14.54 4.09
N VAL A 185 -11.77 -14.59 2.98
CA VAL A 185 -12.96 -15.42 2.88
C VAL A 185 -12.59 -16.69 2.11
N SER A 186 -12.77 -17.86 2.74
CA SER A 186 -12.50 -19.15 2.12
C SER A 186 -13.77 -20.01 2.08
N PRO A 187 -14.61 -19.87 1.02
CA PRO A 187 -15.83 -20.66 0.87
C PRO A 187 -15.52 -22.16 0.75
N GLY A 188 -16.43 -23.00 1.24
CA GLY A 188 -16.21 -24.43 1.30
C GLY A 188 -17.43 -25.24 1.70
N TYR A 189 -17.20 -26.54 1.94
CA TYR A 189 -18.20 -27.50 2.39
C TYR A 189 -17.70 -28.22 3.65
N VAL A 190 -18.64 -28.63 4.51
CA VAL A 190 -18.34 -29.57 5.59
C VAL A 190 -18.55 -30.97 5.05
N THR A 191 -17.49 -31.77 5.02
CA THR A 191 -17.52 -33.17 4.60
C THR A 191 -17.37 -34.09 5.81
N SER A 192 -17.55 -35.40 5.60
CA SER A 192 -17.33 -36.39 6.66
C SER A 192 -15.88 -36.45 7.16
N GLN A 193 -14.92 -35.90 6.41
CA GLN A 193 -13.50 -35.84 6.76
C GLN A 193 -13.08 -34.50 7.37
N GLY A 194 -13.99 -33.52 7.44
CA GLY A 194 -13.73 -32.18 7.97
C GLY A 194 -14.18 -31.07 7.02
N SER A 195 -13.81 -29.84 7.35
CA SER A 195 -14.06 -28.69 6.49
C SER A 195 -13.09 -28.67 5.31
N GLU A 196 -13.64 -28.61 4.11
CA GLU A 196 -12.89 -28.42 2.87
C GLU A 196 -13.18 -27.02 2.34
N VAL A 197 -12.15 -26.21 2.15
CA VAL A 197 -12.26 -24.82 1.70
C VAL A 197 -11.40 -24.56 0.47
N SER A 198 -11.85 -23.65 -0.38
CA SER A 198 -11.02 -23.04 -1.42
C SER A 198 -10.59 -21.66 -0.97
N SER A 199 -9.35 -21.27 -1.30
CA SER A 199 -8.91 -19.88 -1.16
C SER A 199 -9.86 -18.97 -1.94
N GLY A 200 -10.44 -17.98 -1.28
CA GLY A 200 -11.27 -16.96 -1.90
C GLY A 200 -10.56 -15.61 -1.99
N LEU A 201 -11.35 -14.54 -2.05
CA LEU A 201 -10.86 -13.18 -2.18
C LEU A 201 -10.51 -12.58 -0.81
N ALA A 202 -9.61 -11.61 -0.83
CA ALA A 202 -9.30 -10.75 0.31
C ALA A 202 -10.10 -9.44 0.22
N PHE A 203 -10.55 -8.98 1.38
CA PHE A 203 -11.23 -7.71 1.58
C PHE A 203 -10.56 -6.94 2.72
N TRP A 204 -10.81 -5.64 2.81
CA TRP A 204 -10.30 -4.77 3.88
C TRP A 204 -11.46 -4.18 4.66
N LEU A 205 -11.38 -4.28 5.99
CA LEU A 205 -12.41 -3.78 6.90
C LEU A 205 -12.53 -2.26 6.77
N ASP A 206 -13.67 -1.77 6.29
CA ASP A 206 -13.95 -0.34 6.15
C ASP A 206 -14.60 0.22 7.43
N ALA A 207 -15.55 -0.53 7.98
CA ALA A 207 -16.34 -0.13 9.14
C ALA A 207 -17.00 -1.34 9.81
N TYR A 208 -17.47 -1.13 11.03
CA TYR A 208 -18.30 -2.09 11.74
C TYR A 208 -19.40 -1.40 12.54
N GLU A 209 -20.46 -2.13 12.85
CA GLU A 209 -21.65 -1.64 13.57
C GLU A 209 -22.11 -2.69 14.58
N HIS A 210 -22.29 -2.29 15.83
CA HIS A 210 -22.96 -3.12 16.84
C HIS A 210 -24.47 -2.93 16.75
N THR A 211 -25.20 -4.04 16.65
CA THR A 211 -26.66 -4.01 16.71
C THR A 211 -27.17 -4.83 17.89
N SER A 212 -28.31 -4.43 18.43
CA SER A 212 -29.00 -5.12 19.51
C SER A 212 -30.51 -4.93 19.37
N SER A 213 -31.22 -5.96 18.94
CA SER A 213 -32.68 -5.95 18.79
C SER A 213 -33.26 -7.34 19.00
N ASP A 214 -34.48 -7.43 19.53
CA ASP A 214 -35.25 -8.69 19.65
C ASP A 214 -34.50 -9.86 20.32
N GLY A 215 -33.68 -9.56 21.33
CA GLY A 215 -32.87 -10.57 22.05
C GLY A 215 -31.66 -11.07 21.27
N LYS A 216 -31.34 -10.47 20.12
CA LYS A 216 -30.13 -10.70 19.33
C LYS A 216 -29.16 -9.54 19.53
N SER A 217 -27.89 -9.85 19.74
CA SER A 217 -26.79 -8.89 19.59
C SER A 217 -25.82 -9.40 18.53
N SER A 218 -25.43 -8.52 17.60
CA SER A 218 -24.50 -8.83 16.53
C SER A 218 -23.51 -7.71 16.26
N LEU A 219 -22.37 -8.07 15.68
CA LEU A 219 -21.46 -7.15 15.02
C LEU A 219 -21.62 -7.31 13.51
N ILE A 220 -21.92 -6.21 12.81
CA ILE A 220 -21.93 -6.16 11.35
C ILE A 220 -20.59 -5.59 10.91
N ILE A 221 -19.92 -6.28 10.01
CA ILE A 221 -18.66 -5.89 9.39
C ILE A 221 -18.93 -5.50 7.94
N TYR A 222 -18.42 -4.34 7.54
CA TYR A 222 -18.45 -3.83 6.15
C TYR A 222 -17.03 -3.75 5.62
N ALA A 223 -16.79 -4.36 4.46
CA ALA A 223 -15.46 -4.42 3.87
C ALA A 223 -15.51 -4.28 2.34
N SER A 224 -14.41 -3.78 1.78
CA SER A 224 -14.22 -3.57 0.35
C SER A 224 -13.00 -4.32 -0.17
N ASP A 225 -13.00 -4.66 -1.46
CA ASP A 225 -11.88 -5.37 -2.08
C ASP A 225 -10.73 -4.41 -2.47
N GLY A 226 -9.78 -4.92 -3.26
CA GLY A 226 -8.66 -4.11 -3.75
C GLY A 226 -9.10 -2.90 -4.59
N TRP A 227 -10.26 -2.95 -5.27
CA TRP A 227 -10.80 -1.78 -5.96
C TRP A 227 -11.26 -0.68 -5.00
N GLY A 228 -11.80 -1.06 -3.84
CA GLY A 228 -12.10 -0.12 -2.76
C GLY A 228 -10.86 0.65 -2.30
N LEU A 229 -9.74 -0.05 -2.11
CA LEU A 229 -8.46 0.59 -1.78
C LEU A 229 -8.01 1.57 -2.89
N ILE A 230 -8.07 1.13 -4.15
CA ILE A 230 -7.70 1.94 -5.32
C ILE A 230 -8.57 3.21 -5.42
N GLY A 231 -9.89 3.09 -5.23
CA GLY A 231 -10.82 4.22 -5.26
C GLY A 231 -10.60 5.21 -4.11
N ASN A 232 -10.11 4.74 -2.97
CA ASN A 232 -9.80 5.59 -1.82
C ASN A 232 -8.46 6.32 -1.95
N TRP A 233 -7.53 5.82 -2.76
CA TRP A 233 -6.26 6.51 -3.01
C TRP A 233 -6.46 7.76 -3.86
N ARG A 234 -5.73 8.82 -3.48
CA ARG A 234 -5.61 10.07 -4.23
C ARG A 234 -4.14 10.40 -4.43
N ALA A 235 -3.78 10.78 -5.66
CA ALA A 235 -2.44 11.23 -5.97
C ALA A 235 -2.14 12.54 -5.23
N ARG A 236 -1.08 12.57 -4.42
CA ARG A 236 -0.66 13.78 -3.70
C ARG A 236 0.07 14.80 -4.57
N HIS A 237 0.68 14.31 -5.64
CA HIS A 237 1.53 15.08 -6.55
C HIS A 237 1.28 14.61 -7.98
N GLN A 238 1.72 15.43 -8.92
CA GLN A 238 1.66 15.08 -10.33
C GLN A 238 2.68 13.99 -10.65
N PHE A 239 2.25 12.98 -11.41
CA PHE A 239 3.15 12.03 -12.06
C PHE A 239 2.98 12.17 -13.57
N ARG A 240 4.08 12.11 -14.31
CA ARG A 240 4.03 12.11 -15.78
C ARG A 240 5.15 11.25 -16.32
N TRP A 241 4.80 10.41 -17.28
CA TRP A 241 5.74 9.53 -17.96
C TRP A 241 5.68 9.75 -19.46
N ASN A 242 6.72 9.28 -20.14
CA ASN A 242 6.80 9.16 -21.59
C ASN A 242 6.59 10.42 -22.44
N LYS A 243 6.75 11.62 -21.86
CA LYS A 243 6.70 12.87 -22.63
C LYS A 243 7.76 12.91 -23.75
N ALA A 244 8.93 12.31 -23.50
CA ALA A 244 10.08 12.36 -24.41
C ALA A 244 10.84 11.03 -24.52
N THR A 245 10.38 9.99 -23.84
CA THR A 245 11.05 8.69 -23.70
C THR A 245 10.00 7.57 -23.67
N ASP A 246 10.40 6.33 -23.88
CA ASP A 246 9.52 5.16 -23.71
C ASP A 246 9.91 4.44 -22.41
N GLU A 247 9.56 5.03 -21.27
CA GLU A 247 9.99 4.56 -19.94
C GLU A 247 9.01 3.58 -19.30
N MET A 248 7.71 3.89 -19.33
CA MET A 248 6.67 3.10 -18.66
C MET A 248 5.59 2.66 -19.63
N SER A 249 5.43 1.35 -19.85
CA SER A 249 4.31 0.86 -20.65
C SER A 249 2.99 1.02 -19.87
N VAL A 250 1.84 0.81 -20.53
CA VAL A 250 0.53 0.79 -19.83
C VAL A 250 0.55 -0.15 -18.62
N LYS A 251 1.11 -1.35 -18.78
CA LYS A 251 1.29 -2.32 -17.67
C LYS A 251 2.10 -1.74 -16.51
N ASP A 252 3.19 -1.04 -16.80
CA ASP A 252 4.05 -0.48 -15.76
C ASP A 252 3.32 0.64 -15.00
N VAL A 253 2.55 1.47 -15.70
CA VAL A 253 1.72 2.51 -15.08
C VAL A 253 0.61 1.88 -14.23
N LEU A 254 -0.03 0.79 -14.69
CA LEU A 254 -0.98 0.04 -13.87
C LEU A 254 -0.33 -0.54 -12.61
N ALA A 255 0.85 -1.17 -12.75
CA ALA A 255 1.59 -1.70 -11.62
C ALA A 255 1.95 -0.59 -10.62
N PHE A 256 2.34 0.58 -11.10
CA PHE A 256 2.58 1.76 -10.26
C PHE A 256 1.33 2.16 -9.48
N VAL A 257 0.17 2.30 -10.13
CA VAL A 257 -1.08 2.72 -9.46
C VAL A 257 -1.53 1.70 -8.42
N VAL A 258 -1.47 0.41 -8.75
CA VAL A 258 -1.82 -0.69 -7.82
C VAL A 258 -0.84 -0.72 -6.63
N ALA A 259 0.45 -0.46 -6.87
CA ALA A 259 1.44 -0.37 -5.81
C ALA A 259 1.16 0.76 -4.82
N ARG A 260 0.51 1.87 -5.24
CA ARG A 260 0.17 2.99 -4.34
C ARG A 260 -0.77 2.60 -3.20
N VAL A 261 -1.52 1.52 -3.35
CA VAL A 261 -2.36 0.95 -2.29
C VAL A 261 -1.73 -0.25 -1.59
N GLY A 262 -0.46 -0.55 -1.88
CA GLY A 262 0.29 -1.66 -1.28
C GLY A 262 0.05 -3.01 -1.95
N LEU A 263 -0.67 -3.05 -3.08
CA LEU A 263 -0.97 -4.26 -3.83
C LEU A 263 0.04 -4.47 -4.95
N LYS A 264 0.15 -5.71 -5.43
CA LYS A 264 0.94 -6.08 -6.60
C LYS A 264 0.02 -6.41 -7.78
N LEU A 265 0.39 -5.93 -8.97
CA LEU A 265 -0.31 -6.32 -10.20
C LEU A 265 0.07 -7.77 -10.56
N GLU A 266 -0.90 -8.66 -10.44
CA GLU A 266 -0.82 -10.06 -10.87
C GLU A 266 -1.35 -10.20 -12.30
N VAL A 267 -0.56 -10.80 -13.20
CA VAL A 267 -0.95 -11.00 -14.60
C VAL A 267 -1.29 -12.45 -14.85
N LYS A 268 -2.57 -12.73 -15.14
CA LYS A 268 -3.03 -14.04 -15.62
C LYS A 268 -2.91 -14.16 -17.14
N SER A 269 -3.32 -13.12 -17.85
CA SER A 269 -3.22 -12.98 -19.30
C SER A 269 -3.18 -11.50 -19.64
N GLN A 270 -2.55 -11.14 -20.76
CA GLN A 270 -2.40 -9.74 -21.18
C GLN A 270 -2.26 -9.65 -22.71
N SER A 271 -2.65 -8.52 -23.29
CA SER A 271 -2.40 -8.21 -24.71
C SER A 271 -0.91 -7.88 -24.93
N SER A 272 -0.43 -7.93 -26.17
CA SER A 272 0.90 -7.40 -26.49
C SER A 272 0.94 -5.86 -26.43
N VAL A 273 -0.21 -5.21 -26.64
CA VAL A 273 -0.37 -3.75 -26.62
C VAL A 273 -0.03 -3.18 -25.25
N ILE A 274 -0.53 -3.78 -24.16
CA ILE A 274 -0.32 -3.26 -22.79
C ILE A 274 1.16 -3.22 -22.38
N THR A 275 1.98 -4.07 -22.99
CA THR A 275 3.45 -4.10 -22.80
C THR A 275 4.24 -3.34 -23.87
N GLY A 276 3.63 -3.04 -25.02
CA GLY A 276 4.29 -2.41 -26.16
C GLY A 276 3.92 -0.94 -26.36
N TYR A 277 2.88 -0.45 -25.70
CA TYR A 277 2.40 0.91 -25.80
C TYR A 277 2.84 1.75 -24.58
N TYR A 278 3.44 2.90 -24.85
CA TYR A 278 4.05 3.81 -23.89
C TYR A 278 3.40 5.20 -23.99
N PRO A 279 2.19 5.40 -23.43
CA PRO A 279 1.48 6.66 -23.56
C PRO A 279 2.17 7.79 -22.78
N ASP A 280 2.18 9.01 -23.31
CA ASP A 280 2.44 10.22 -22.52
C ASP A 280 1.27 10.43 -21.55
N PHE A 281 1.39 9.82 -20.38
CA PHE A 281 0.32 9.73 -19.41
C PHE A 281 0.64 10.59 -18.18
N THR A 282 -0.34 11.36 -17.74
CA THR A 282 -0.22 12.25 -16.60
C THR A 282 -1.29 11.92 -15.57
N ILE A 283 -0.88 11.68 -14.33
CA ILE A 283 -1.74 11.66 -13.16
C ILE A 283 -1.62 13.01 -12.48
N HIS A 284 -2.73 13.73 -12.34
CA HIS A 284 -2.73 15.01 -11.65
C HIS A 284 -2.94 14.83 -10.14
N PRO A 285 -2.50 15.80 -9.32
CA PRO A 285 -2.89 15.85 -7.92
C PRO A 285 -4.41 15.70 -7.75
N ASP A 286 -4.83 15.03 -6.68
CA ASP A 286 -6.22 14.73 -6.31
C ASP A 286 -6.99 13.77 -7.23
N ASN A 287 -6.37 13.32 -8.34
CA ASN A 287 -6.93 12.22 -9.14
C ASN A 287 -7.05 10.96 -8.27
N ARG A 288 -8.17 10.25 -8.43
CA ARG A 288 -8.47 9.01 -7.71
C ARG A 288 -8.05 7.80 -8.52
N GLY A 289 -7.58 6.75 -7.86
CA GLY A 289 -7.15 5.52 -8.54
C GLY A 289 -8.23 4.91 -9.43
N ASP A 290 -9.49 4.94 -8.99
CA ASP A 290 -10.67 4.45 -9.72
C ASP A 290 -10.97 5.22 -11.02
N THR A 291 -10.48 6.45 -11.14
CA THR A 291 -10.58 7.26 -12.37
C THR A 291 -9.35 7.11 -13.27
N ILE A 292 -8.18 6.87 -12.68
CA ILE A 292 -6.90 6.78 -13.39
C ILE A 292 -6.84 5.50 -14.22
N ILE A 293 -7.24 4.36 -13.64
CA ILE A 293 -7.13 3.06 -14.33
C ILE A 293 -7.98 3.01 -15.61
N PRO A 294 -9.28 3.37 -15.60
CA PRO A 294 -10.07 3.41 -16.83
C PRO A 294 -9.50 4.40 -17.84
N SER A 295 -9.10 5.61 -17.42
CA SER A 295 -8.51 6.61 -18.32
C SER A 295 -7.23 6.11 -18.99
N LEU A 296 -6.44 5.29 -18.30
CA LEU A 296 -5.23 4.68 -18.86
C LEU A 296 -5.58 3.59 -19.86
N LEU A 297 -6.54 2.71 -19.54
CA LEU A 297 -6.98 1.65 -20.43
C LEU A 297 -7.67 2.20 -21.69
N ASP A 298 -8.44 3.28 -21.57
CA ASP A 298 -9.08 3.97 -22.70
C ASP A 298 -8.07 4.68 -23.61
N SER A 299 -6.85 4.91 -23.13
CA SER A 299 -5.77 5.51 -23.94
C SER A 299 -5.14 4.52 -24.92
N GLU A 300 -5.43 3.22 -24.78
CA GLU A 300 -4.93 2.19 -25.69
C GLU A 300 -5.54 2.35 -27.09
N PRO A 301 -4.73 2.27 -28.16
CA PRO A 301 -5.26 2.25 -29.51
C PRO A 301 -6.07 0.96 -29.73
N THR A 302 -7.33 1.11 -30.16
CA THR A 302 -8.17 -0.03 -30.57
C THR A 302 -7.60 -0.66 -31.84
N ILE A 303 -7.42 -1.98 -31.82
CA ILE A 303 -6.99 -2.79 -32.97
C ILE A 303 -8.16 -3.04 -33.91
#